data_AF-T0K7T3-F1
#
_entry.id   AF-T0K7T3-F1
#
_cell.length_a   1.000
_cell.length_b   1.000
_cell.length_c   1.000
_cell.angle_alpha   90.00
_cell.angle_beta   90.00
_cell.angle_gamma   90.00
#
_symmetry.space_group_name_H-M   'P 1'
#
loop_
_entity.id
_entity.type
_entity.pdbx_description
1 polymer ?
#
loop_
_entity_poly.entity_id
_entity_poly.type
_entity_poly.pdbx_seq_one_letter_code
_entity_poly.pdbx_strand_id
1 'polypeptide(L)'
;MLAQYGERIAIGIDARNGFVSTEGWLETSKVKAEELGRELAKEGAEVFIFTDIQMDGMLSGPNVESTVRLAEATGKQVIASGGVSAVADLQKLSAQKQSGVSGAIVGKALYTKQFTLAEAFEGLDRI
;
A
#
# COMPACT_ATOMS: atom_id res chain seq x y z
N MET A 1 19.98 2.76 10.61
CA MET A 1 18.80 3.65 10.67
C MET A 1 17.52 2.83 10.71
N LEU A 2 17.23 2.01 9.70
CA LEU A 2 16.02 1.17 9.67
C LEU A 2 15.91 0.26 10.90
N ALA A 3 16.88 -0.61 11.15
CA ALA A 3 16.90 -1.43 12.38
C ALA A 3 16.89 -0.65 13.71
N GLN A 4 17.33 0.63 13.72
CA GLN A 4 17.35 1.45 14.94
C GLN A 4 15.97 2.03 15.26
N TYR A 5 15.20 2.40 14.24
CA TYR A 5 13.93 3.12 14.40
C TYR A 5 12.71 2.26 14.04
N GLY A 6 12.90 1.15 13.33
CA GLY A 6 11.89 0.13 13.01
C GLY A 6 10.58 0.74 12.50
N GLU A 7 9.51 0.47 13.23
CA GLU A 7 8.13 0.91 12.93
C GLU A 7 7.94 2.44 12.89
N ARG A 8 8.91 3.23 13.38
CA ARG A 8 8.85 4.70 13.28
C ARG A 8 9.17 5.21 11.88
N ILE A 9 9.62 4.36 10.98
CA ILE A 9 9.92 4.70 9.58
C ILE A 9 8.97 3.91 8.68
N ALA A 10 8.20 4.63 7.87
CA ALA A 10 7.43 4.06 6.77
C ALA A 10 8.18 4.30 5.45
N ILE A 11 8.36 3.25 4.65
CA ILE A 11 9.03 3.35 3.35
C ILE A 11 7.99 3.34 2.23
N GLY A 12 7.96 4.39 1.42
CA GLY A 12 7.17 4.44 0.19
C GLY A 12 7.84 3.62 -0.93
N ILE A 13 7.09 2.68 -1.51
CA ILE A 13 7.46 1.98 -2.75
C ILE A 13 6.37 2.26 -3.77
N ASP A 14 6.73 3.04 -4.78
CA ASP A 14 5.88 3.30 -5.93
C ASP A 14 6.24 2.30 -7.02
N ALA A 15 5.24 1.62 -7.58
CA ALA A 15 5.47 0.60 -8.59
C ALA A 15 4.48 0.69 -9.76
N ARG A 16 5.01 0.42 -10.96
CA ARG A 16 4.24 0.23 -12.20
C ARG A 16 4.42 -1.19 -12.67
N ASN A 17 3.32 -1.93 -12.84
CA ASN A 17 3.36 -3.33 -13.25
C ASN A 17 4.28 -4.21 -12.36
N GLY A 18 4.33 -3.90 -11.06
CA GLY A 18 5.18 -4.60 -10.09
C GLY A 18 6.66 -4.19 -10.08
N PHE A 19 7.08 -3.29 -10.95
CA PHE A 19 8.45 -2.76 -11.00
C PHE A 19 8.54 -1.39 -10.35
N VAL A 20 9.60 -1.16 -9.56
CA VAL A 20 9.80 0.09 -8.83
C VAL A 20 9.96 1.25 -9.81
N SER A 21 9.21 2.32 -9.56
CA SER A 21 9.28 3.58 -10.30
C SER A 21 9.99 4.65 -9.48
N THR A 22 10.83 5.45 -10.13
CA THR A 22 11.69 6.49 -9.54
C THR A 22 11.52 7.82 -10.27
N GLU A 23 12.19 8.87 -9.81
CA GLU A 23 12.19 10.19 -10.45
C GLU A 23 10.77 10.75 -10.70
N GLY A 24 9.92 10.73 -9.67
CA GLY A 24 8.53 11.19 -9.80
C GLY A 24 7.70 10.36 -10.80
N TRP A 25 7.99 9.06 -10.89
CA TRP A 25 7.36 8.08 -11.79
C TRP A 25 7.74 8.20 -13.27
N LEU A 26 8.75 9.01 -13.59
CA LEU A 26 9.25 9.17 -14.96
C LEU A 26 10.06 7.95 -15.41
N GLU A 27 10.76 7.29 -14.48
CA GLU A 27 11.57 6.12 -14.77
C GLU A 27 11.01 4.88 -14.09
N THR A 28 10.91 3.78 -14.84
CA THR A 28 10.60 2.46 -14.27
C THR A 28 11.85 1.61 -14.32
N SER A 29 12.30 1.18 -13.15
CA SER A 29 13.47 0.33 -13.00
C SER A 29 13.18 -1.12 -13.44
N LYS A 30 14.21 -1.97 -13.40
CA LYS A 30 14.06 -3.42 -13.57
C LYS A 30 13.86 -4.17 -12.25
N VAL A 31 13.85 -3.46 -11.13
CA VAL A 31 13.75 -4.03 -9.79
C VAL A 31 12.28 -4.24 -9.44
N LYS A 32 11.92 -5.45 -8.99
CA LYS A 32 10.58 -5.74 -8.51
C LYS A 32 10.34 -5.11 -7.15
N ALA A 33 9.12 -4.64 -6.90
CA ALA A 33 8.74 -4.07 -5.60
C ALA A 33 8.97 -5.08 -4.46
N GLU A 34 8.65 -6.36 -4.68
CA GLU A 34 8.84 -7.42 -3.69
C GLU A 34 10.31 -7.70 -3.39
N GLU A 35 11.19 -7.55 -4.38
CA GLU A 35 12.63 -7.73 -4.22
C GLU A 35 13.22 -6.60 -3.40
N LEU A 36 12.91 -5.35 -3.76
CA LEU A 36 13.34 -4.18 -2.99
C LEU A 36 12.81 -4.24 -1.55
N GLY A 37 11.52 -4.55 -1.39
CA GLY A 37 10.91 -4.68 -0.07
C GLY A 37 11.63 -5.72 0.80
N ARG A 38 11.97 -6.88 0.24
CA ARG A 38 12.69 -7.95 0.95
C ARG A 38 14.07 -7.50 1.42
N GLU A 39 14.83 -6.80 0.57
CA GLU A 39 16.14 -6.28 0.96
C GLU A 39 16.02 -5.22 2.07
N LEU A 40 15.05 -4.31 1.97
CA LEU A 40 14.81 -3.29 3.00
C LEU A 40 14.35 -3.91 4.33
N ALA A 41 13.53 -4.97 4.28
CA ALA A 41 13.12 -5.70 5.47
C ALA A 41 14.31 -6.36 6.18
N LYS A 42 15.29 -6.90 5.44
CA LYS A 42 16.54 -7.43 6.02
C LYS A 42 17.36 -6.36 6.75
N GLU A 43 17.31 -5.12 6.27
CA GLU A 43 17.95 -3.96 6.91
C GLU A 43 17.16 -3.40 8.11
N GLY A 44 15.98 -3.97 8.41
CA GLY A 44 15.16 -3.63 9.57
C GLY A 44 13.98 -2.70 9.29
N ALA A 45 13.52 -2.59 8.03
CA ALA A 45 12.26 -1.93 7.72
C ALA A 45 11.07 -2.76 8.24
N GLU A 46 10.11 -2.09 8.86
CA GLU A 46 8.92 -2.74 9.46
C GLU A 46 7.59 -2.30 8.82
N VAL A 47 7.55 -1.12 8.19
CA VAL A 47 6.33 -0.54 7.60
C VAL A 47 6.61 -0.05 6.18
N PHE A 48 5.78 -0.50 5.24
CA PHE A 48 5.81 -0.09 3.84
C PHE A 48 4.50 0.60 3.46
N ILE A 49 4.60 1.63 2.64
CA ILE A 49 3.49 2.22 1.90
C ILE A 49 3.68 1.81 0.45
N PHE A 50 2.73 1.06 -0.11
CA PHE A 50 2.81 0.58 -1.47
C PHE A 50 1.83 1.32 -2.36
N THR A 51 2.34 2.03 -3.36
CA THR A 51 1.52 2.72 -4.37
C THR A 51 1.59 1.98 -5.69
N ASP A 52 0.47 1.39 -6.14
CA ASP A 52 0.34 1.00 -7.54
C ASP A 52 -0.02 2.24 -8.35
N ILE A 53 0.98 2.79 -9.04
CA ILE A 53 0.85 4.07 -9.73
C ILE A 53 -0.09 4.00 -10.94
N GLN A 54 -0.46 2.80 -11.40
CA GLN A 54 -1.47 2.64 -12.46
C GLN A 54 -2.88 2.81 -11.93
N MET A 55 -3.09 2.52 -10.65
CA MET A 55 -4.39 2.68 -10.00
C MET A 55 -4.54 4.05 -9.37
N ASP A 56 -3.43 4.76 -9.11
CA ASP A 56 -3.51 6.04 -8.44
C ASP A 56 -4.33 7.08 -9.22
N GLY A 57 -5.26 7.73 -8.51
CA GLY A 57 -6.21 8.67 -9.10
C GLY A 57 -7.26 8.08 -10.06
N MET A 58 -7.25 6.78 -10.36
CA MET A 58 -8.17 6.17 -11.34
C MET A 58 -9.57 5.89 -10.79
N LEU A 59 -9.73 5.82 -9.46
CA LEU A 59 -10.99 5.44 -8.80
C LEU A 59 -11.55 4.09 -9.32
N SER A 60 -10.67 3.15 -9.63
CA SER A 60 -11.01 1.83 -10.16
C SER A 60 -10.86 0.68 -9.15
N GLY A 61 -10.47 0.99 -7.92
CA GLY A 61 -10.11 0.03 -6.88
C GLY A 61 -8.59 -0.13 -6.74
N PRO A 62 -8.09 -0.44 -5.52
CA PRO A 62 -6.68 -0.65 -5.26
C PRO A 62 -6.20 -2.02 -5.77
N ASN A 63 -4.91 -2.16 -6.03
CA ASN A 63 -4.31 -3.45 -6.38
C ASN A 63 -4.05 -4.29 -5.12
N VAL A 64 -5.11 -4.94 -4.63
CA VAL A 64 -5.07 -5.79 -3.42
C VAL A 64 -4.05 -6.92 -3.57
N GLU A 65 -4.01 -7.58 -4.74
CA GLU A 65 -3.11 -8.72 -4.99
C GLU A 65 -1.64 -8.32 -4.89
N SER A 66 -1.24 -7.22 -5.52
CA SER A 66 0.15 -6.73 -5.43
C SER A 66 0.51 -6.25 -4.02
N THR A 67 -0.45 -5.65 -3.31
CA THR A 67 -0.25 -5.25 -1.90
C THR A 67 0.03 -6.47 -1.03
N VAL A 68 -0.75 -7.55 -1.18
CA VAL A 68 -0.56 -8.83 -0.48
C VAL A 68 0.77 -9.45 -0.83
N ARG A 69 1.14 -9.51 -2.12
CA ARG A 69 2.45 -10.04 -2.54
C ARG A 69 3.62 -9.34 -1.85
N LEU A 70 3.58 -8.01 -1.75
CA LEU A 70 4.62 -7.27 -1.05
C LEU A 70 4.62 -7.58 0.46
N ALA A 71 3.44 -7.65 1.07
CA ALA A 71 3.31 -7.95 2.50
C ALA A 71 3.87 -9.34 2.83
N GLU A 72 3.53 -10.35 2.03
CA GLU A 72 4.05 -11.72 2.17
C GLU A 72 5.54 -11.80 1.86
N ALA A 73 6.03 -11.09 0.84
CA ALA A 73 7.44 -11.09 0.47
C ALA A 73 8.34 -10.47 1.55
N THR A 74 7.85 -9.45 2.24
CA THR A 74 8.56 -8.74 3.31
C THR A 74 8.36 -9.40 4.67
N GLY A 75 7.19 -10.02 4.89
CA GLY A 75 6.72 -10.43 6.22
C GLY A 75 6.42 -9.24 7.13
N LYS A 76 6.20 -8.05 6.55
CA LYS A 76 6.06 -6.77 7.25
C LYS A 76 4.71 -6.10 6.98
N GLN A 77 4.46 -5.00 7.67
CA GLN A 77 3.21 -4.25 7.54
C GLN A 77 3.20 -3.46 6.23
N VAL A 78 2.14 -3.61 5.43
CA VAL A 78 1.95 -2.88 4.18
C VAL A 78 0.66 -2.07 4.22
N ILE A 79 0.78 -0.78 3.99
CA ILE A 79 -0.31 0.16 3.81
C ILE A 79 -0.54 0.33 2.31
N ALA A 80 -1.74 -0.01 1.83
CA ALA A 80 -2.10 0.17 0.43
C ALA A 80 -2.32 1.66 0.11
N SER A 81 -1.76 2.13 -1.01
CA SER A 81 -1.94 3.48 -1.53
C SER A 81 -2.32 3.43 -3.00
N GLY A 82 -3.21 4.34 -3.41
CA GLY A 82 -3.69 4.46 -4.79
C GLY A 82 -4.91 3.58 -5.10
N GLY A 83 -5.82 4.11 -5.92
CA GLY A 83 -6.94 3.36 -6.51
C GLY A 83 -8.21 3.22 -5.70
N VAL A 84 -8.20 3.40 -4.38
CA VAL A 84 -9.42 3.31 -3.54
C VAL A 84 -10.54 4.16 -4.12
N SER A 85 -11.70 3.53 -4.37
CA SER A 85 -12.86 4.18 -4.98
C SER A 85 -14.14 4.08 -4.15
N ALA A 86 -14.28 3.00 -3.38
CA ALA A 86 -15.47 2.76 -2.56
C ALA A 86 -15.14 2.09 -1.20
N VAL A 87 -16.08 2.12 -0.26
CA VAL A 87 -15.98 1.45 1.05
C VAL A 87 -15.69 -0.06 0.89
N ALA A 88 -16.25 -0.70 -0.13
CA ALA A 88 -16.01 -2.11 -0.43
C ALA A 88 -14.53 -2.43 -0.69
N ASP A 89 -13.74 -1.47 -1.19
CA ASP A 89 -12.30 -1.68 -1.39
C ASP A 89 -11.55 -1.75 -0.05
N LEU A 90 -11.96 -0.94 0.93
CA LEU A 90 -11.40 -0.96 2.28
C LEU A 90 -11.71 -2.28 2.97
N GLN A 91 -12.90 -2.83 2.76
CA GLN A 91 -13.29 -4.15 3.27
C GLN A 91 -12.42 -5.26 2.64
N LYS A 92 -12.18 -5.21 1.32
CA LYS A 92 -11.28 -6.15 0.64
C LYS A 92 -9.86 -6.10 1.20
N LEU A 93 -9.32 -4.91 1.42
CA LEU A 93 -8.00 -4.73 2.03
C LEU A 93 -7.97 -5.22 3.48
N SER A 94 -8.99 -4.89 4.27
CA SER A 94 -9.11 -5.34 5.67
C SER A 94 -9.17 -6.85 5.80
N ALA A 95 -9.80 -7.55 4.84
CA ALA A 95 -9.83 -9.01 4.80
C ALA A 95 -8.43 -9.64 4.64
N GLN A 96 -7.42 -8.86 4.19
CA GLN A 96 -6.04 -9.31 4.01
C GLN A 96 -5.13 -9.00 5.21
N LYS A 97 -5.70 -8.64 6.36
CA LYS A 97 -4.95 -8.33 7.60
C LYS A 97 -3.96 -9.43 7.98
N GLN A 98 -4.33 -10.70 7.83
CA GLN A 98 -3.47 -11.85 8.16
C GLN A 98 -2.27 -12.00 7.22
N SER A 99 -2.35 -11.46 6.00
CA SER A 99 -1.24 -11.44 5.05
C SER A 99 -0.30 -10.24 5.25
N GLY A 100 -0.59 -9.35 6.21
CA GLY A 100 0.23 -8.18 6.53
C GLY A 100 -0.27 -6.85 5.96
N VAL A 101 -1.45 -6.81 5.33
CA VAL A 101 -2.07 -5.54 4.91
C VAL A 101 -2.62 -4.83 6.15
N SER A 102 -1.97 -3.74 6.56
CA SER A 102 -2.23 -3.07 7.84
C SER A 102 -3.07 -1.80 7.72
N GLY A 103 -3.28 -1.29 6.51
CA GLY A 103 -4.08 -0.10 6.31
C GLY A 103 -4.22 0.31 4.84
N ALA A 104 -4.87 1.47 4.65
CA ALA A 104 -5.06 2.09 3.35
C ALA A 104 -4.92 3.62 3.45
N ILE A 105 -4.36 4.24 2.41
CA ILE A 105 -4.36 5.69 2.21
C ILE A 105 -5.45 6.03 1.19
N VAL A 106 -6.43 6.84 1.61
CA VAL A 106 -7.54 7.25 0.75
C VAL A 106 -7.39 8.72 0.37
N GLY A 107 -7.10 8.97 -0.91
CA GLY A 107 -6.99 10.33 -1.47
C GLY A 107 -8.25 10.76 -2.21
N LYS A 108 -8.21 10.63 -3.55
CA LYS A 108 -9.20 11.21 -4.48
C LYS A 108 -10.65 10.84 -4.17
N ALA A 109 -10.93 9.64 -3.64
CA ALA A 109 -12.29 9.24 -3.31
C ALA A 109 -12.93 10.12 -2.22
N LEU A 110 -12.16 10.51 -1.20
CA LEU A 110 -12.63 11.45 -0.17
C LEU A 110 -12.78 12.86 -0.74
N TYR A 111 -11.78 13.33 -1.51
CA TYR A 111 -11.83 14.68 -2.11
C TYR A 111 -12.98 14.86 -3.10
N THR A 112 -13.35 13.81 -3.81
CA THR A 112 -14.46 13.82 -4.78
C THR A 112 -15.78 13.31 -4.19
N LYS A 113 -15.85 13.10 -2.87
CA LYS A 113 -17.05 12.71 -2.12
C LYS A 113 -17.71 11.42 -2.61
N GLN A 114 -16.91 10.43 -3.00
CA GLN A 114 -17.43 9.08 -3.30
C GLN A 114 -18.02 8.41 -2.06
N PHE A 115 -17.43 8.72 -0.90
CA PHE A 115 -17.91 8.40 0.44
C PHE A 115 -17.27 9.36 1.43
N THR A 116 -17.78 9.39 2.64
CA THR A 116 -17.29 10.19 3.77
C THR A 116 -16.29 9.40 4.60
N LEU A 117 -15.47 10.10 5.37
CA LEU A 117 -14.57 9.44 6.32
C LEU A 117 -15.33 8.56 7.32
N ALA A 118 -16.55 8.92 7.71
CA ALA A 118 -17.37 8.11 8.60
C ALA A 118 -17.78 6.78 7.94
N GLU A 119 -18.27 6.84 6.69
CA GLU A 119 -18.62 5.65 5.90
C GLU A 119 -17.41 4.74 5.64
N ALA A 120 -16.20 5.32 5.56
CA ALA A 120 -14.97 4.54 5.38
C ALA A 120 -14.70 3.51 6.50
N PHE A 121 -15.24 3.76 7.71
CA PHE A 121 -15.12 2.85 8.85
C PHE A 121 -16.27 1.84 8.95
N GLU A 122 -17.29 1.93 8.10
CA GLU A 122 -18.42 1.00 8.14
C GLU A 122 -18.00 -0.42 7.74
N GLY A 123 -18.26 -1.38 8.64
CA GLY A 123 -17.90 -2.78 8.43
C GLY A 123 -16.41 -3.08 8.57
N LEU A 124 -15.62 -2.15 9.11
CA LEU A 124 -14.24 -2.41 9.53
C LEU A 124 -14.21 -2.69 11.04
N ASP A 125 -13.35 -3.64 11.44
CA ASP A 125 -13.09 -3.89 12.86
C ASP A 125 -12.48 -2.63 13.49
N ARG A 126 -13.06 -2.19 14.62
CA ARG A 126 -12.48 -1.10 15.41
C ARG A 126 -11.21 -1.61 16.08
N ILE A 127 -10.13 -0.84 15.95
CA ILE A 127 -8.85 -1.04 16.64
C ILE A 127 -9.01 -0.71 18.13
#